data_AF-A0A0G1NU78-F1
#
_entry.id   AF-A0A0G1NU78-F1
#
_cell.length_a   1.000
_cell.length_b   1.000
_cell.length_c   1.000
_cell.angle_alpha   90.00
_cell.angle_beta   90.00
_cell.angle_gamma   90.00
#
_symmetry.space_group_name_H-M   'P 1'
#
loop_
_entity.id
_entity.type
_entity.pdbx_description
1 polymer ?
#
loop_
_entity_poly.entity_id
_entity_poly.type
_entity_poly.pdbx_seq_one_letter_code
_entity_poly.pdbx_strand_id
1 'polypeptide(L)'
;MSVNIRKKENETPASFLYRATKRIQKSGVLLETRRKRFHKKQVSKSKRKVKAIHRLEMEGNMKKFLKLGFSQEESVNMARRILKG
;
A
#
# COMPACT_ATOMS: atom_id res chain seq x y z
N MET A 1 10.34 -3.85 15.32
CA MET A 1 9.53 -5.09 15.29
C MET A 1 10.48 -6.26 15.12
N SER A 2 10.65 -7.09 16.14
CA SER A 2 11.55 -8.26 16.09
C SER A 2 10.77 -9.51 15.69
N VAL A 3 11.11 -10.10 14.54
CA VAL A 3 10.52 -11.37 14.11
C VAL A 3 11.36 -12.51 14.69
N ASN A 4 10.94 -13.06 15.82
CA ASN A 4 11.60 -14.21 16.44
C ASN A 4 10.96 -15.51 15.94
N ILE A 5 11.77 -16.40 15.35
CA ILE A 5 11.37 -17.73 14.88
C ILE A 5 12.36 -18.75 15.46
N ARG A 6 11.85 -19.72 16.21
CA ARG A 6 12.64 -20.86 16.73
C ARG A 6 12.25 -22.15 16.00
N LYS A 7 13.21 -23.05 15.86
CA LYS A 7 12.99 -24.39 15.30
C LYS A 7 12.22 -25.22 16.33
N LYS A 8 11.25 -26.00 15.88
CA LYS A 8 10.52 -26.95 16.73
C LYS A 8 11.29 -28.27 16.82
N GLU A 9 11.05 -29.03 17.88
CA GLU A 9 11.55 -30.41 17.97
C GLU A 9 10.97 -31.26 16.82
N ASN A 10 11.80 -32.15 16.26
CA ASN A 10 11.48 -33.01 15.11
C ASN A 10 11.08 -32.29 13.82
N GLU A 11 11.42 -31.00 13.68
CA GLU A 11 11.19 -30.25 12.45
C GLU A 11 12.30 -30.46 11.41
N THR A 12 11.92 -30.77 10.17
CA THR A 12 12.85 -30.80 9.05
C THR A 12 13.33 -29.38 8.70
N PRO A 13 14.60 -29.21 8.29
CA PRO A 13 15.14 -27.88 7.93
C PRO A 13 14.31 -27.15 6.87
N ALA A 14 13.76 -27.87 5.89
CA ALA A 14 12.93 -27.31 4.84
C ALA A 14 11.62 -26.71 5.37
N SER A 15 10.93 -27.43 6.27
CA SER A 15 9.69 -26.95 6.91
C SER A 15 9.92 -25.70 7.75
N PHE A 16 11.06 -25.67 8.47
CA PHE A 16 11.48 -24.51 9.24
C PHE A 16 11.69 -23.28 8.35
N LEU A 17 12.46 -23.43 7.25
CA LEU A 17 12.72 -22.34 6.30
C LEU A 17 11.44 -21.80 5.67
N TYR A 18 10.50 -22.67 5.31
CA TYR A 18 9.21 -22.25 4.78
C TYR A 18 8.45 -21.38 5.79
N ARG A 19 8.32 -21.83 7.05
CA ARG A 19 7.61 -21.08 8.08
C ARG A 19 8.31 -19.76 8.41
N ALA A 20 9.63 -19.77 8.52
CA ALA A 20 10.43 -18.58 8.75
C ALA A 20 10.19 -17.54 7.64
N THR A 21 10.29 -17.96 6.38
CA THR A 21 10.04 -17.11 5.21
C THR A 21 8.62 -16.55 5.22
N LYS A 22 7.61 -17.39 5.47
CA LYS A 22 6.21 -16.94 5.52
C LYS A 22 5.97 -15.93 6.64
N ARG A 23 6.59 -16.12 7.80
CA ARG A 23 6.47 -15.20 8.94
C ARG A 23 7.18 -13.87 8.67
N ILE A 24 8.35 -13.88 8.04
CA ILE A 24 9.06 -12.67 7.60
C ILE A 24 8.22 -11.91 6.57
N GLN A 25 7.64 -12.59 5.58
CA GLN A 25 6.76 -11.96 4.58
C GLN A 25 5.52 -11.33 5.22
N LYS A 26 4.80 -12.07 6.07
CA LYS A 26 3.61 -11.56 6.78
C LYS A 26 3.93 -10.40 7.72
N SER A 27 5.13 -10.38 8.32
CA SER A 27 5.54 -9.30 9.21
C SER A 27 5.71 -7.95 8.50
N GLY A 28 5.87 -7.94 7.17
CA GLY A 28 6.08 -6.72 6.40
C GLY A 28 7.44 -6.06 6.63
N VAL A 29 8.33 -6.63 7.47
CA VAL A 29 9.61 -6.02 7.85
C VAL A 29 10.48 -5.71 6.63
N LEU A 30 10.47 -6.58 5.61
CA LEU A 30 11.21 -6.35 4.37
C LEU A 30 10.68 -5.14 3.59
N LEU A 31 9.36 -4.95 3.54
CA LEU A 31 8.75 -3.80 2.86
C LEU A 31 9.05 -2.51 3.62
N GLU A 32 8.97 -2.55 4.95
CA GLU A 32 9.29 -1.40 5.79
C GLU A 32 10.76 -0.98 5.64
N THR A 33 11.69 -1.92 5.73
CA THR A 33 13.13 -1.67 5.56
C THR A 33 13.44 -1.16 4.16
N ARG A 34 12.83 -1.74 3.11
CA ARG A 34 12.98 -1.23 1.73
C ARG A 34 12.46 0.21 1.60
N ARG A 35 11.32 0.53 2.21
CA ARG A 35 10.73 1.88 2.21
C ARG A 35 11.60 2.89 2.98
N LYS A 36 12.24 2.47 4.07
CA LYS A 36 13.08 3.29 4.95
C LYS A 36 14.55 3.33 4.54
N ARG A 37 14.98 2.53 3.56
CA ARG A 37 16.38 2.40 3.11
C ARG A 37 17.02 3.76 2.78
N PHE A 38 16.25 4.67 2.19
CA PHE A 38 16.73 5.99 1.80
C PHE A 38 16.03 7.10 2.59
N HIS A 39 16.78 8.17 2.89
CA HIS A 39 16.21 9.36 3.49
C HIS A 39 15.18 9.99 2.54
N LYS A 40 13.97 10.21 3.05
CA LYS A 40 12.92 10.93 2.33
C LYS A 40 12.76 12.32 2.93
N LYS A 41 13.04 13.34 2.13
CA LYS A 41 12.81 14.75 2.52
C LYS A 41 11.34 14.95 2.90
N GLN A 42 11.12 15.68 3.99
CA GLN A 42 9.77 16.05 4.43
C GLN A 42 9.06 16.88 3.36
N VAL A 43 7.82 16.51 3.05
CA VAL A 43 7.02 17.21 2.03
C VAL A 43 6.53 18.54 2.61
N SER A 44 6.71 19.63 1.87
CA SER A 44 6.27 20.97 2.27
C SER A 44 4.75 21.03 2.49
N LYS A 45 4.28 21.99 3.30
CA LYS A 45 2.85 22.18 3.61
C LYS A 45 2.01 22.34 2.32
N SER A 46 2.48 23.13 1.36
CA SER A 46 1.79 23.37 0.09
C SER A 46 1.65 22.09 -0.74
N LYS A 47 2.73 21.30 -0.88
CA LYS A 47 2.68 20.01 -1.60
C LYS A 47 1.75 19.00 -0.92
N ARG A 48 1.67 19.03 0.40
CA ARG A 48 0.72 18.20 1.17
C ARG A 48 -0.73 18.62 0.90
N LYS A 49 -1.00 19.93 0.88
CA LYS A 49 -2.32 20.50 0.57
C LYS A 49 -2.77 20.12 -0.85
N VAL A 50 -1.93 20.32 -1.86
CA VAL A 50 -2.24 19.95 -3.26
C VAL A 50 -2.56 18.46 -3.38
N LYS A 51 -1.77 17.58 -2.74
CA LYS A 51 -2.04 16.14 -2.75
C LYS A 51 -3.35 15.77 -2.03
N ALA A 52 -3.72 16.49 -0.98
CA ALA A 52 -4.98 16.28 -0.27
C ALA A 52 -6.17 16.69 -1.14
N ILE A 53 -6.11 17.86 -1.77
CA ILE A 53 -7.13 18.37 -2.70
C ILE A 53 -7.37 17.38 -3.84
N HIS A 54 -6.30 16.98 -4.55
CA HIS A 54 -6.40 16.00 -5.63
C HIS A 54 -7.04 14.67 -5.17
N ARG A 55 -6.80 14.22 -3.94
CA ARG A 55 -7.42 13.00 -3.41
C ARG A 55 -8.92 13.18 -3.20
N LEU A 56 -9.33 14.31 -2.63
CA LEU A 56 -10.74 14.62 -2.40
C LEU A 56 -11.49 14.76 -3.72
N GLU A 57 -10.90 15.42 -4.71
CA GLU A 57 -11.48 15.55 -6.05
C GLU A 57 -11.61 14.19 -6.75
N MET A 58 -10.58 13.35 -6.69
CA MET A 58 -10.65 11.97 -7.20
C MET A 58 -11.80 11.19 -6.55
N GLU A 59 -11.90 11.26 -5.23
CA GLU A 59 -12.92 10.53 -4.47
C GLU A 59 -14.33 11.04 -4.78
N GLY A 60 -14.51 12.36 -4.88
CA GLY A 60 -15.77 12.99 -5.27
C GLY A 60 -16.22 12.56 -6.67
N ASN A 61 -15.31 12.62 -7.65
CA ASN A 61 -15.59 12.20 -9.03
C ASN A 61 -15.90 10.71 -9.11
N MET A 62 -15.11 9.86 -8.44
CA MET A 62 -15.37 8.41 -8.39
C MET A 62 -16.75 8.12 -7.79
N LYS A 63 -17.10 8.76 -6.67
CA LYS A 63 -18.43 8.62 -6.04
C LYS A 63 -19.56 9.07 -6.97
N LYS A 64 -19.35 10.12 -7.77
CA LYS A 64 -20.33 10.58 -8.76
C LYS A 64 -20.59 9.50 -9.83
N PHE A 65 -19.55 8.90 -10.40
CA PHE A 65 -19.72 7.84 -11.40
C PHE A 65 -20.32 6.55 -10.82
N LEU A 66 -19.93 6.19 -9.61
CA LEU A 66 -20.57 5.07 -8.91
C LEU A 66 -22.07 5.29 -8.73
N LYS A 67 -22.49 6.51 -8.37
CA LYS A 67 -23.91 6.88 -8.28
C LYS A 67 -24.63 6.85 -9.63
N LEU A 68 -23.91 7.04 -10.74
CA LEU A 68 -24.45 6.97 -12.10
C LEU A 68 -24.51 5.52 -12.64
N GLY A 69 -24.12 4.53 -11.84
CA GLY A 69 -24.22 3.11 -12.21
C GLY A 69 -22.98 2.55 -12.92
N PHE A 70 -21.89 3.30 -13.01
CA PHE A 70 -20.63 2.77 -13.54
C PHE A 70 -20.01 1.77 -12.57
N SER A 71 -19.27 0.79 -13.10
CA SER A 71 -18.47 -0.10 -12.26
C SER A 71 -17.37 0.66 -11.52
N GLN A 72 -16.80 0.05 -10.47
CA GLN A 72 -15.72 0.64 -9.69
C GLN A 72 -14.51 0.99 -10.57
N GLU A 73 -14.16 0.12 -11.52
CA GLU A 73 -13.01 0.31 -12.39
C GLU A 73 -13.25 1.44 -13.41
N GLU A 74 -14.44 1.48 -14.02
CA GLU A 74 -14.84 2.55 -14.94
C GLU A 74 -14.90 3.90 -14.21
N SER A 75 -15.47 3.94 -13.01
CA SER A 75 -15.58 5.15 -12.19
C SER A 75 -14.20 5.74 -11.86
N VAL A 76 -13.21 4.89 -11.57
CA VAL A 76 -11.82 5.31 -11.35
C VAL A 76 -11.19 5.85 -12.63
N ASN A 77 -11.41 5.18 -13.77
CA ASN A 77 -10.86 5.59 -15.06
C ASN A 77 -11.45 6.93 -15.52
N MET A 78 -12.76 7.13 -15.36
CA MET A 78 -13.44 8.38 -15.67
C MET A 78 -12.99 9.52 -14.74
N ALA A 79 -12.89 9.28 -13.43
CA ALA A 79 -12.38 10.26 -12.47
C ALA A 79 -10.94 10.68 -12.79
N ARG A 80 -10.07 9.74 -13.18
CA ARG A 80 -8.70 10.05 -13.63
C ARG A 80 -8.69 10.87 -14.91
N ARG A 81 -9.60 10.60 -15.86
CA ARG A 81 -9.68 11.36 -17.12
C ARG A 81 -10.06 12.82 -16.87
N ILE A 82 -11.00 13.07 -15.96
CA ILE A 82 -11.39 14.42 -15.56
C ILE A 82 -10.25 15.18 -14.89
N LEU A 83 -9.50 14.54 -13.98
CA LEU A 83 -8.36 15.21 -13.33
C LEU A 83 -7.12 15.36 -14.21
N LYS A 84 -7.03 14.61 -15.31
CA LYS A 84 -6.00 14.78 -16.35
C LYS A 84 -6.39 15.82 -17.41
N GLY A 85 -7.62 16.33 -17.35
CA GLY A 85 -8.16 17.34 -18.26
C GLY A 85 -7.31 18.60 -18.28
#